data_AF-A0A353GQ64-F1
#
_entry.id   AF-A0A353GQ64-F1
#
_cell.length_a   1.000
_cell.length_b   1.000
_cell.length_c   1.000
_cell.angle_alpha   90.00
_cell.angle_beta   90.00
_cell.angle_gamma   90.00
#
_symmetry.space_group_name_H-M   'P 1'
#
loop_
_entity.id
_entity.type
_entity.pdbx_description
1 polymer ?
#
loop_
_entity_poly.entity_id
_entity_poly.type
_entity_poly.pdbx_seq_one_letter_code
_entity_poly.pdbx_strand_id
1 'polypeptide(L)'
;MKIGIPRALLYFWYGRMWEEFWLHSGCEVKISPPTTHQIMNAGIELAVDELCLPIKIFLGHVIALATQVDWIMIPHLIQVQKNAFICPKFMGLPDIVSHAIPSIRQKLLIVRVGSHHLDMVDCLCESSQDLGLIPGNLRNLKDDFLKMMYQPALAMIKKYQPQEFPQNFSKLRIGLLGHPYCLYDACLNLDLLHVLAHEGVYFYTPEMIPKNYQGIGSGKLPKELFWTTGKMQFDALEWLVTQSESPIDGFIHIAPFACGPEAIVGDMIGRRIQKSNKPFLMLNYEEQSGEAGVITRLEAFTDLIKYQHIAC
;
A
#
# COMPACT_ATOMS: atom_id res chain seq x y z
N MET A 1 -11.29 19.76 -18.08
CA MET A 1 -11.06 18.31 -18.17
C MET A 1 -10.98 17.76 -16.76
N LYS A 2 -11.71 16.67 -16.50
CA LYS A 2 -11.84 16.05 -15.20
C LYS A 2 -11.18 14.67 -15.18
N ILE A 3 -10.21 14.50 -14.30
CA ILE A 3 -9.41 13.28 -14.15
C ILE A 3 -9.84 12.53 -12.89
N GLY A 4 -10.21 11.27 -13.08
CA GLY A 4 -10.50 10.32 -12.02
C GLY A 4 -9.24 9.63 -11.52
N ILE A 5 -9.02 9.61 -10.21
CA ILE A 5 -7.93 8.87 -9.57
C ILE A 5 -8.54 7.79 -8.66
N PRO A 6 -8.37 6.49 -8.99
CA PRO A 6 -8.81 5.41 -8.11
C PRO A 6 -8.06 5.44 -6.77
N ARG A 7 -8.79 5.49 -5.66
CA ARG A 7 -8.29 5.37 -4.27
C ARG A 7 -7.98 3.92 -3.92
N ALA A 8 -7.12 3.28 -4.71
CA ALA A 8 -6.73 1.89 -4.54
C ALA A 8 -5.26 1.68 -4.88
N LEU A 9 -4.74 0.50 -4.54
CA LEU A 9 -3.37 0.10 -4.86
C LEU A 9 -2.33 1.13 -4.36
N LEU A 10 -1.41 1.59 -5.21
CA LEU A 10 -0.36 2.54 -4.82
C LEU A 10 -0.84 3.99 -4.68
N TYR A 11 -2.16 4.24 -4.69
CA TYR A 11 -2.72 5.51 -4.21
C TYR A 11 -2.21 5.87 -2.81
N PHE A 12 -2.06 4.88 -1.92
CA PHE A 12 -1.57 5.15 -0.57
C PHE A 12 -0.13 5.67 -0.51
N TRP A 13 0.64 5.48 -1.60
CA TRP A 13 1.98 6.02 -1.76
C TRP A 13 2.00 7.31 -2.58
N TYR A 14 1.26 7.38 -3.67
CA TYR A 14 1.42 8.45 -4.66
C TYR A 14 0.16 9.30 -4.87
N GLY A 15 -0.97 8.95 -4.23
CA GLY A 15 -2.27 9.56 -4.50
C GLY A 15 -2.29 11.08 -4.36
N ARG A 16 -1.64 11.61 -3.32
CA ARG A 16 -1.52 13.05 -3.11
C ARG A 16 -0.64 13.73 -4.17
N MET A 17 0.46 13.09 -4.56
CA MET A 17 1.32 13.56 -5.64
C MET A 17 0.56 13.59 -6.98
N TRP A 18 -0.19 12.54 -7.29
CA TRP A 18 -1.00 12.47 -8.51
C TRP A 18 -2.09 13.54 -8.53
N GLU A 19 -2.81 13.71 -7.42
CA GLU A 19 -3.82 14.75 -7.28
C GLU A 19 -3.24 16.13 -7.54
N GLU A 20 -2.18 16.50 -6.81
CA GLU A 20 -1.57 17.82 -6.91
C GLU A 20 -0.96 18.06 -8.29
N PHE A 21 -0.35 17.05 -8.91
CA PHE A 21 0.18 17.16 -10.26
C PHE A 21 -0.91 17.56 -11.27
N TRP A 22 -2.06 16.87 -11.26
CA TRP A 22 -3.14 17.13 -12.21
C TRP A 22 -3.85 18.47 -11.93
N LEU A 23 -3.99 18.86 -10.66
CA LEU A 23 -4.48 20.20 -10.29
C LEU A 23 -3.57 21.30 -10.83
N HIS A 24 -2.25 21.17 -10.65
CA HIS A 24 -1.27 22.13 -11.20
C HIS A 24 -1.20 22.10 -12.74
N SER A 25 -1.63 21.02 -13.36
CA SER A 25 -1.78 20.92 -14.83
C SER A 25 -3.06 21.57 -15.36
N GLY A 26 -3.89 22.18 -14.49
CA GLY A 26 -5.15 22.84 -14.87
C GLY A 26 -6.34 21.90 -14.99
N CYS A 27 -6.25 20.67 -14.49
CA CYS A 27 -7.35 19.69 -14.49
C CYS A 27 -8.19 19.79 -13.22
N GLU A 28 -9.45 19.39 -13.31
CA GLU A 28 -10.24 19.03 -12.13
C GLU A 28 -9.90 17.59 -11.74
N VAL A 29 -9.70 17.31 -10.46
CA VAL A 29 -9.40 15.96 -9.96
C VAL A 29 -10.58 15.42 -9.17
N LYS A 30 -10.95 14.17 -9.43
CA LYS A 30 -11.93 13.42 -8.66
C LYS A 30 -11.33 12.11 -8.17
N ILE A 31 -11.24 11.96 -6.86
CA ILE A 31 -10.79 10.72 -6.24
C ILE A 31 -12.02 9.84 -5.98
N SER A 32 -11.91 8.53 -6.20
CA SER A 32 -12.99 7.62 -5.80
C SER A 32 -13.17 7.63 -4.27
N PRO A 33 -14.39 7.37 -3.76
CA PRO A 33 -14.63 7.31 -2.32
C PRO A 33 -13.80 6.21 -1.64
N PRO A 34 -13.71 6.19 -0.29
CA PRO A 34 -13.17 5.03 0.43
C PRO A 34 -13.81 3.72 -0.04
N THR A 35 -13.03 2.64 -0.07
CA THR A 35 -13.53 1.31 -0.43
C THR A 35 -14.68 0.92 0.50
N THR A 36 -15.75 0.41 -0.09
CA THR A 36 -16.91 -0.18 0.61
C THR A 36 -17.13 -1.58 0.07
N HIS A 37 -17.93 -2.40 0.76
CA HIS A 37 -18.37 -3.69 0.24
C HIS A 37 -19.04 -3.57 -1.14
N GLN A 38 -19.75 -2.47 -1.41
CA GLN A 38 -20.36 -2.22 -2.71
C GLN A 38 -19.30 -2.05 -3.81
N ILE A 39 -18.24 -1.28 -3.55
CA ILE A 39 -17.11 -1.10 -4.48
C ILE A 39 -16.36 -2.40 -4.66
N MET A 40 -16.07 -3.11 -3.57
CA MET A 40 -15.39 -4.39 -3.61
C MET A 40 -16.17 -5.42 -4.44
N ASN A 41 -17.48 -5.58 -4.18
CA ASN A 41 -18.32 -6.53 -4.90
C ASN A 41 -18.47 -6.17 -6.38
N ALA A 42 -18.65 -4.89 -6.71
CA ALA A 42 -18.66 -4.45 -8.11
C ALA A 42 -17.35 -4.78 -8.84
N GLY A 43 -16.23 -4.71 -8.13
CA GLY A 43 -14.93 -5.12 -8.64
C GLY A 43 -14.77 -6.62 -8.80
N ILE A 44 -15.29 -7.41 -7.86
CA ILE A 44 -15.29 -8.89 -7.91
C ILE A 44 -16.11 -9.40 -9.08
N GLU A 45 -17.30 -8.83 -9.33
CA GLU A 45 -18.18 -9.22 -10.44
C GLU A 45 -17.54 -9.02 -11.82
N LEU A 46 -16.60 -8.09 -11.94
CA LEU A 46 -15.88 -7.79 -13.19
C LEU A 46 -14.57 -8.57 -13.36
N ALA A 47 -14.06 -9.15 -12.28
CA ALA A 47 -12.75 -9.76 -12.25
C ALA A 47 -12.79 -11.23 -12.66
N VAL A 48 -11.67 -11.72 -13.21
CA VAL A 48 -11.40 -13.15 -13.24
C VAL A 48 -10.90 -13.63 -11.88
N ASP A 49 -11.12 -14.91 -11.58
CA ASP A 49 -10.89 -15.47 -10.24
C ASP A 49 -9.43 -15.36 -9.77
N GLU A 50 -8.46 -15.48 -10.69
CA GLU A 50 -7.02 -15.48 -10.39
C GLU A 50 -6.45 -14.10 -10.02
N LEU A 51 -7.24 -13.03 -10.15
CA LEU A 51 -6.84 -11.71 -9.69
C LEU A 51 -6.83 -11.69 -8.16
N CYS A 52 -5.86 -10.96 -7.59
CA CYS A 52 -5.86 -10.78 -6.14
C CYS A 52 -6.87 -9.72 -5.77
N LEU A 53 -7.42 -9.81 -4.55
CA LEU A 53 -8.43 -8.89 -4.04
C LEU A 53 -8.12 -7.39 -4.27
N PRO A 54 -6.89 -6.87 -4.08
CA PRO A 54 -6.57 -5.47 -4.37
C PRO A 54 -6.84 -5.04 -5.82
N ILE A 55 -6.62 -5.93 -6.80
CA ILE A 55 -6.89 -5.65 -8.21
C ILE A 55 -8.40 -5.67 -8.48
N LYS A 56 -9.14 -6.59 -7.86
CA LYS A 56 -10.60 -6.62 -7.92
C LYS A 56 -11.18 -5.32 -7.37
N ILE A 57 -10.74 -4.91 -6.17
CA ILE A 57 -11.11 -3.61 -5.56
C ILE A 57 -10.79 -2.44 -6.50
N PHE A 58 -9.63 -2.44 -7.15
CA PHE A 58 -9.27 -1.41 -8.12
C PHE A 58 -10.28 -1.30 -9.26
N LEU A 59 -10.77 -2.42 -9.83
CA LEU A 59 -11.81 -2.41 -10.86
C LEU A 59 -13.11 -1.77 -10.36
N GLY A 60 -13.49 -2.07 -9.11
CA GLY A 60 -14.63 -1.42 -8.45
C GLY A 60 -14.49 0.10 -8.38
N HIS A 61 -13.31 0.60 -8.01
CA HIS A 61 -13.01 2.04 -7.99
C HIS A 61 -13.05 2.67 -9.38
N VAL A 62 -12.61 1.95 -10.42
CA VAL A 62 -12.68 2.41 -11.81
C VAL A 62 -14.15 2.59 -12.24
N ILE A 63 -15.03 1.62 -11.96
CA ILE A 63 -16.46 1.76 -12.23
C ILE A 63 -17.09 2.90 -11.45
N ALA A 64 -16.73 3.05 -10.17
CA ALA A 64 -17.23 4.15 -9.35
C ALA A 64 -16.92 5.51 -9.96
N LEU A 65 -15.83 5.65 -10.72
CA LEU A 65 -15.44 6.88 -11.40
C LEU A 65 -16.00 7.01 -12.83
N ALA A 66 -16.33 5.91 -13.51
CA ALA A 66 -16.55 5.86 -14.96
C ALA A 66 -17.54 6.88 -15.53
N THR A 67 -18.61 7.20 -14.78
CA THR A 67 -19.67 8.15 -15.20
C THR A 67 -19.42 9.57 -14.74
N GLN A 68 -18.37 9.82 -13.95
CA GLN A 68 -18.19 11.07 -13.21
C GLN A 68 -16.99 11.89 -13.70
N VAL A 69 -16.23 11.37 -14.67
CA VAL A 69 -14.97 11.95 -15.15
C VAL A 69 -14.79 11.77 -16.66
N ASP A 70 -13.93 12.60 -17.25
CA ASP A 70 -13.54 12.53 -18.66
C ASP A 70 -12.50 11.42 -18.87
N TRP A 71 -11.51 11.37 -17.97
CA TRP A 71 -10.40 10.41 -18.00
C TRP A 71 -10.25 9.70 -16.66
N ILE A 72 -9.84 8.44 -16.67
CA ILE A 72 -9.50 7.68 -15.47
C ILE A 72 -8.02 7.33 -15.53
N MET A 73 -7.26 7.80 -14.55
CA MET A 73 -5.84 7.50 -14.43
C MET A 73 -5.64 6.03 -14.05
N ILE A 74 -4.94 5.29 -14.91
CA ILE A 74 -4.51 3.91 -14.66
C ILE A 74 -2.99 3.86 -14.52
N PRO A 75 -2.47 3.51 -13.33
CA PRO A 75 -1.03 3.44 -13.12
C PRO A 75 -0.46 2.16 -13.78
N HIS A 76 0.43 2.34 -14.75
CA HIS A 76 1.19 1.27 -15.40
C HIS A 76 2.63 1.29 -14.87
N LEU A 77 2.84 0.58 -13.75
CA LEU A 77 4.08 0.66 -12.99
C LEU A 77 4.91 -0.61 -13.17
N ILE A 78 6.06 -0.46 -13.81
CA ILE A 78 7.05 -1.54 -13.98
C ILE A 78 8.10 -1.44 -12.88
N GLN A 79 8.65 -0.25 -12.71
CA GLN A 79 9.80 0.00 -11.86
C GLN A 79 9.72 1.43 -11.30
N VAL A 80 9.91 1.58 -9.98
CA VAL A 80 9.91 2.90 -9.31
C VAL A 80 11.21 3.18 -8.56
N GLN A 81 12.12 2.21 -8.54
CA GLN A 81 13.47 2.35 -7.99
C GLN A 81 14.42 1.46 -8.78
N LYS A 82 15.71 1.83 -8.86
CA LYS A 82 16.70 1.05 -9.62
C LYS A 82 16.79 -0.39 -9.12
N ASN A 83 16.86 -1.35 -10.04
CA ASN A 83 16.95 -2.79 -9.79
C ASN A 83 15.85 -3.35 -8.85
N ALA A 84 14.65 -2.77 -8.85
CA ALA A 84 13.50 -3.37 -8.18
C ALA A 84 12.18 -3.03 -8.88
N PHE A 85 11.37 -4.05 -9.10
CA PHE A 85 10.17 -4.01 -9.90
C PHE A 85 8.92 -4.02 -9.02
N ILE A 86 7.80 -3.65 -9.63
CA ILE A 86 6.47 -3.80 -9.04
C ILE A 86 5.91 -5.18 -9.38
N CYS A 87 4.84 -5.61 -8.71
CA CYS A 87 4.11 -6.84 -9.04
C CYS A 87 3.64 -6.84 -10.51
N PRO A 88 3.73 -7.98 -11.23
CA PRO A 88 3.28 -8.10 -12.63
C PRO A 88 1.82 -7.67 -12.87
N LYS A 89 0.95 -7.76 -11.86
CA LYS A 89 -0.46 -7.31 -11.95
C LYS A 89 -0.57 -5.78 -12.11
N PHE A 90 0.42 -4.99 -11.68
CA PHE A 90 0.48 -3.55 -12.01
C PHE A 90 0.95 -3.30 -13.44
N MET A 91 1.88 -4.13 -13.94
CA MET A 91 2.37 -4.04 -15.32
C MET A 91 1.25 -4.40 -16.30
N GLY A 92 0.40 -5.37 -15.96
CA GLY A 92 -0.80 -5.70 -16.75
C GLY A 92 -2.03 -4.84 -16.45
N LEU A 93 -1.95 -3.85 -15.54
CA LEU A 93 -3.15 -3.18 -15.03
C LEU A 93 -3.99 -2.48 -16.12
N PRO A 94 -3.40 -1.75 -17.10
CA PRO A 94 -4.17 -1.16 -18.19
C PRO A 94 -4.94 -2.20 -19.01
N ASP A 95 -4.30 -3.33 -19.30
CA ASP A 95 -4.93 -4.41 -20.07
C ASP A 95 -6.03 -5.09 -19.27
N ILE A 96 -5.80 -5.37 -17.98
CA ILE A 96 -6.81 -5.92 -17.07
C ILE A 96 -8.05 -5.02 -17.05
N VAL A 97 -7.87 -3.71 -16.87
CA VAL A 97 -8.99 -2.74 -16.84
C VAL A 97 -9.70 -2.67 -18.19
N SER A 98 -8.95 -2.60 -19.29
CA SER A 98 -9.49 -2.53 -20.65
C SER A 98 -10.31 -3.76 -21.03
N HIS A 99 -9.93 -4.94 -20.54
CA HIS A 99 -10.67 -6.18 -20.77
C HIS A 99 -11.87 -6.32 -19.83
N ALA A 100 -11.70 -6.03 -18.55
CA ALA A 100 -12.77 -6.13 -17.55
C ALA A 100 -13.89 -5.10 -17.78
N ILE A 101 -13.55 -3.90 -18.29
CA ILE A 101 -14.52 -2.81 -18.49
C ILE A 101 -14.37 -2.21 -19.90
N PRO A 102 -14.85 -2.89 -20.95
CA PRO A 102 -14.68 -2.43 -22.33
C PRO A 102 -15.29 -1.05 -22.63
N SER A 103 -16.33 -0.66 -21.90
CA SER A 103 -17.08 0.59 -22.11
C SER A 103 -16.29 1.86 -21.78
N ILE A 104 -15.16 1.74 -21.07
CA ILE A 104 -14.35 2.89 -20.64
C ILE A 104 -12.99 2.99 -21.34
N ARG A 105 -12.70 2.13 -22.34
CA ARG A 105 -11.37 2.06 -22.99
C ARG A 105 -10.88 3.42 -23.50
N GLN A 106 -11.78 4.21 -24.06
CA GLN A 106 -11.53 5.55 -24.57
C GLN A 106 -11.30 6.61 -23.50
N LYS A 107 -11.54 6.28 -22.22
CA LYS A 107 -11.32 7.16 -21.07
C LYS A 107 -10.03 6.84 -20.31
N LEU A 108 -9.25 5.84 -20.74
CA LEU A 108 -8.06 5.42 -20.00
C LEU A 108 -6.91 6.41 -20.20
N LEU A 109 -6.46 7.00 -19.10
CA LEU A 109 -5.23 7.79 -19.02
C LEU A 109 -4.15 6.93 -18.39
N ILE A 110 -3.26 6.36 -19.22
CA ILE A 110 -2.25 5.42 -18.76
C ILE A 110 -0.99 6.18 -18.35
N VAL A 111 -0.66 6.16 -17.06
CA VAL A 111 0.59 6.74 -16.55
C VAL A 111 1.64 5.66 -16.47
N ARG A 112 2.62 5.70 -17.38
CA ARG A 112 3.65 4.66 -17.52
C ARG A 112 4.91 5.03 -16.76
N VAL A 113 5.35 4.19 -15.83
CA VAL A 113 6.54 4.43 -15.01
C VAL A 113 7.45 3.21 -15.03
N GLY A 114 8.73 3.44 -15.27
CA GLY A 114 9.78 2.42 -15.29
C GLY A 114 9.96 1.68 -16.61
N SER A 115 9.25 2.08 -17.68
CA SER A 115 9.51 1.57 -19.04
C SER A 115 10.67 2.32 -19.74
N HIS A 116 10.69 3.64 -19.60
CA HIS A 116 11.72 4.53 -20.18
C HIS A 116 12.38 5.40 -19.11
N HIS A 117 11.56 5.95 -18.20
CA HIS A 117 11.99 6.80 -17.09
C HIS A 117 11.53 6.19 -15.75
N LEU A 118 12.40 6.25 -14.74
CA LEU A 118 12.06 5.83 -13.36
C LEU A 118 11.34 6.94 -12.57
N ASP A 119 11.43 8.16 -13.05
CA ASP A 119 10.94 9.32 -12.32
C ASP A 119 9.44 9.54 -12.52
N MET A 120 8.68 9.46 -11.43
CA MET A 120 7.23 9.59 -11.45
C MET A 120 6.76 10.94 -12.03
N VAL A 121 7.46 12.05 -11.73
CA VAL A 121 7.05 13.40 -12.17
C VAL A 121 7.32 13.58 -13.66
N ASP A 122 8.46 13.08 -14.15
CA ASP A 122 8.75 13.10 -15.58
C ASP A 122 7.75 12.25 -16.37
N CYS A 123 7.41 11.05 -15.88
CA CYS A 123 6.38 10.20 -16.48
C CYS A 123 4.99 10.83 -16.48
N LEU A 124 4.62 11.56 -15.42
CA LEU A 124 3.37 12.32 -15.36
C LEU A 124 3.37 13.48 -16.38
N CYS A 125 4.51 14.17 -16.55
CA CYS A 125 4.66 15.19 -17.58
C CYS A 125 4.49 14.60 -18.99
N GLU A 126 5.09 13.45 -19.28
CA GLU A 126 4.88 12.74 -20.55
C GLU A 126 3.40 12.38 -20.75
N SER A 127 2.78 11.76 -19.76
CA SER A 127 1.36 11.36 -19.82
C SER A 127 0.42 12.56 -19.98
N SER A 128 0.80 13.75 -19.50
CA SER A 128 0.01 14.97 -19.68
C SER A 128 0.04 15.49 -21.13
N GLN A 129 1.12 15.23 -21.87
CA GLN A 129 1.24 15.63 -23.28
C GLN A 129 0.30 14.81 -24.17
N ASP A 130 0.03 13.55 -23.81
CA ASP A 130 -0.97 12.70 -24.48
C ASP A 130 -2.39 13.31 -24.42
N LEU A 131 -2.65 14.16 -23.42
CA LEU A 131 -3.90 14.91 -23.27
C LEU A 131 -3.86 16.30 -23.93
N GLY A 132 -2.78 16.62 -24.65
CA GLY A 132 -2.56 17.95 -25.23
C GLY A 132 -2.25 19.04 -24.20
N LEU A 133 -1.94 18.66 -22.95
CA LEU A 133 -1.50 19.61 -21.93
C LEU A 133 -0.01 19.90 -22.12
N ILE A 134 0.39 21.15 -21.88
CA ILE A 134 1.79 21.54 -21.82
C ILE A 134 2.16 21.57 -20.34
N PRO A 135 2.85 20.53 -19.81
CA PRO A 135 3.37 20.57 -18.46
C PRO A 135 4.46 21.64 -18.45
N GLY A 136 4.13 22.86 -18.04
CA GLY A 136 5.05 24.00 -18.07
C GLY A 136 6.24 23.80 -17.13
N ASN A 137 6.31 24.58 -16.05
CA ASN A 137 7.39 24.46 -15.07
C ASN A 137 7.15 23.37 -14.00
N LEU A 138 6.28 22.38 -14.24
CA LEU A 138 5.93 21.36 -13.24
C LEU A 138 7.13 20.49 -12.85
N ARG A 139 8.09 20.30 -13.76
CA ARG A 139 9.37 19.64 -13.45
C ARG A 139 10.17 20.37 -12.36
N ASN A 140 9.98 21.69 -12.20
CA ASN A 140 10.64 22.47 -11.16
C ASN A 140 10.00 22.25 -9.77
N LEU A 141 8.79 21.70 -9.71
CA LEU A 141 8.08 21.36 -8.46
C LEU A 141 8.33 19.92 -8.02
N LYS A 142 9.27 19.22 -8.67
CA LYS A 142 9.57 17.81 -8.43
C LYS A 142 9.85 17.51 -6.96
N ASP A 143 10.67 18.34 -6.29
CA ASP A 143 10.98 18.14 -4.88
C ASP A 143 9.75 18.29 -3.97
N ASP A 144 8.83 19.18 -4.32
CA ASP A 144 7.58 19.37 -3.57
C ASP A 144 6.63 18.18 -3.77
N PHE A 145 6.53 17.67 -5.00
CA PHE A 145 5.81 16.44 -5.29
C PHE A 145 6.41 15.23 -4.54
N LEU A 146 7.73 15.10 -4.47
CA LEU A 146 8.39 14.02 -3.75
C LEU A 146 8.10 14.05 -2.25
N LYS A 147 7.93 15.24 -1.65
CA LYS A 147 7.47 15.38 -0.24
C LYS A 147 6.03 14.93 -0.02
N MET A 148 5.24 14.80 -1.09
CA MET A 148 3.86 14.29 -1.03
C MET A 148 3.80 12.76 -1.07
N MET A 149 4.92 12.10 -1.39
CA MET A 149 5.02 10.65 -1.34
C MET A 149 4.71 10.15 0.08
N TYR A 150 3.94 9.07 0.16
CA TYR A 150 3.42 8.45 1.38
C TYR A 150 2.46 9.32 2.20
N GLN A 151 2.14 10.55 1.82
CA GLN A 151 1.20 11.38 2.61
C GLN A 151 -0.14 10.70 2.89
N PRO A 152 -0.78 10.00 1.93
CA PRO A 152 -2.02 9.28 2.22
C PRO A 152 -1.83 8.18 3.30
N ALA A 153 -0.75 7.40 3.23
CA ALA A 153 -0.40 6.41 4.25
C ALA A 153 -0.11 7.07 5.61
N LEU A 154 0.70 8.12 5.64
CA LEU A 154 1.04 8.88 6.85
C LEU A 154 -0.18 9.53 7.50
N ALA A 155 -1.17 9.97 6.71
CA ALA A 155 -2.44 10.47 7.23
C ALA A 155 -3.23 9.37 7.95
N MET A 156 -3.26 8.14 7.41
CA MET A 156 -3.88 6.99 8.06
C MET A 156 -3.16 6.61 9.35
N ILE A 157 -1.82 6.55 9.32
CA ILE A 157 -1.00 6.30 10.52
C ILE A 157 -1.33 7.35 11.58
N LYS A 158 -1.25 8.64 11.25
CA LYS A 158 -1.53 9.74 12.19
C LYS A 158 -2.95 9.68 12.77
N LYS A 159 -3.94 9.27 11.97
CA LYS A 159 -5.34 9.17 12.39
C LYS A 159 -5.55 8.11 13.48
N TYR A 160 -4.91 6.95 13.34
CA TYR A 160 -5.16 5.79 14.20
C TYR A 160 -4.07 5.55 15.24
N GLN A 161 -2.88 6.14 15.10
CA GLN A 161 -1.84 5.99 16.10
C GLN A 161 -2.29 6.57 17.45
N PRO A 162 -2.11 5.85 18.56
CA PRO A 162 -2.33 6.40 19.90
C PRO A 162 -1.52 7.70 20.10
N GLN A 163 -2.16 8.74 20.64
CA GLN A 163 -1.54 10.07 20.82
C GLN A 163 -0.40 10.07 21.85
N GLU A 164 -0.47 9.18 22.82
CA GLU A 164 0.57 9.00 23.81
C GLU A 164 1.51 7.87 23.39
N PHE A 165 2.79 8.22 23.21
CA PHE A 165 3.83 7.23 23.02
C PHE A 165 3.86 6.27 24.22
N PRO A 166 3.98 4.95 24.01
CA PRO A 166 4.13 3.99 25.10
C PRO A 166 5.40 4.30 25.92
N GLN A 167 5.26 5.05 27.02
CA GLN A 167 6.33 5.16 28.02
C GLN A 167 6.25 4.03 29.06
N ASN A 168 5.06 3.44 29.22
CA ASN A 168 4.82 2.30 30.11
C ASN A 168 4.77 0.99 29.32
N PHE A 169 5.28 -0.08 29.94
CA PHE A 169 5.22 -1.47 29.47
C PHE A 169 3.80 -2.03 29.22
N SER A 170 2.75 -1.27 29.55
CA SER A 170 1.35 -1.70 29.37
C SER A 170 0.81 -1.51 27.95
N LYS A 171 1.50 -0.75 27.07
CA LYS A 171 1.07 -0.50 25.69
C LYS A 171 2.01 -1.20 24.71
N LEU A 172 1.48 -2.14 23.94
CA LEU A 172 2.24 -2.96 22.99
C LEU A 172 2.78 -2.13 21.81
N ARG A 173 3.94 -2.51 21.31
CA ARG A 173 4.56 -2.00 20.08
C ARG A 173 4.58 -3.10 19.03
N ILE A 174 3.84 -2.92 17.94
CA ILE A 174 3.70 -3.94 16.89
C ILE A 174 4.24 -3.45 15.56
N GLY A 175 5.07 -4.26 14.90
CA GLY A 175 5.46 -4.03 13.52
C GLY A 175 4.39 -4.53 12.55
N LEU A 176 3.83 -3.66 11.73
CA LEU A 176 2.87 -3.99 10.67
C LEU A 176 3.59 -4.03 9.32
N LEU A 177 3.59 -5.20 8.70
CA LEU A 177 4.24 -5.45 7.42
C LEU A 177 3.20 -5.85 6.38
N GLY A 178 3.35 -5.36 5.16
CA GLY A 178 2.51 -5.73 4.03
C GLY A 178 2.59 -4.68 2.93
N HIS A 179 1.83 -4.89 1.86
CA HIS A 179 1.63 -3.84 0.86
C HIS A 179 0.81 -2.67 1.42
N PRO A 180 1.04 -1.43 0.96
CA PRO A 180 0.34 -0.26 1.49
C PRO A 180 -1.18 -0.33 1.31
N TYR A 181 -1.67 -0.86 0.19
CA TYR A 181 -3.11 -1.10 -0.02
C TYR A 181 -3.69 -2.21 0.84
N CYS A 182 -2.85 -3.03 1.48
CA CYS A 182 -3.29 -4.00 2.49
C CYS A 182 -3.25 -3.41 3.91
N LEU A 183 -2.33 -2.47 4.16
CA LEU A 183 -2.22 -1.80 5.46
C LEU A 183 -3.25 -0.68 5.65
N TYR A 184 -3.64 0.01 4.57
CA TYR A 184 -4.37 1.29 4.67
C TYR A 184 -5.77 1.31 4.04
N ASP A 185 -6.17 0.24 3.35
CA ASP A 185 -7.55 0.09 2.89
C ASP A 185 -8.38 -0.65 3.95
N ALA A 186 -9.22 0.11 4.66
CA ALA A 186 -10.01 -0.39 5.79
C ALA A 186 -11.01 -1.49 5.39
N CYS A 187 -11.56 -1.45 4.17
CA CYS A 187 -12.48 -2.50 3.72
C CYS A 187 -11.74 -3.81 3.44
N LEU A 188 -10.50 -3.72 2.94
CA LEU A 188 -9.70 -4.90 2.63
C LEU A 188 -9.21 -5.59 3.91
N ASN A 189 -8.73 -4.79 4.87
CA ASN A 189 -8.08 -5.32 6.09
C ASN A 189 -8.96 -5.33 7.33
N LEU A 190 -10.28 -5.17 7.16
CA LEU A 190 -11.27 -5.23 8.24
C LEU A 190 -10.96 -4.20 9.35
N ASP A 191 -10.65 -2.97 8.91
CA ASP A 191 -10.33 -1.80 9.73
C ASP A 191 -9.21 -2.05 10.77
N LEU A 192 -8.19 -2.81 10.38
CA LEU A 192 -7.10 -3.25 11.27
C LEU A 192 -6.51 -2.11 12.12
N LEU A 193 -6.26 -0.95 11.51
CA LEU A 193 -5.64 0.17 12.23
C LEU A 193 -6.57 0.72 13.33
N HIS A 194 -7.88 0.71 13.11
CA HIS A 194 -8.86 1.07 14.12
C HIS A 194 -8.87 0.05 15.27
N VAL A 195 -8.87 -1.24 14.96
CA VAL A 195 -8.86 -2.30 15.98
C VAL A 195 -7.60 -2.20 16.86
N LEU A 196 -6.42 -2.02 16.25
CA LEU A 196 -5.18 -1.82 16.99
C LEU A 196 -5.19 -0.55 17.84
N ALA A 197 -5.74 0.55 17.32
CA ALA A 197 -5.89 1.80 18.05
C ALA A 197 -6.80 1.65 19.28
N HIS A 198 -7.91 0.93 19.13
CA HIS A 198 -8.84 0.64 20.23
C HIS A 198 -8.18 -0.18 21.34
N GLU A 199 -7.31 -1.13 20.97
CA GLU A 199 -6.50 -1.92 21.90
C GLU A 199 -5.31 -1.14 22.51
N GLY A 200 -5.14 0.13 22.16
CA GLY A 200 -4.03 0.96 22.63
C GLY A 200 -2.66 0.50 22.13
N VAL A 201 -2.62 -0.26 21.03
CA VAL A 201 -1.39 -0.76 20.40
C VAL A 201 -0.76 0.36 19.58
N TYR A 202 0.52 0.61 19.81
CA TYR A 202 1.31 1.49 18.99
C TYR A 202 1.93 0.69 17.84
N PHE A 203 1.71 1.11 16.59
CA PHE A 203 2.13 0.34 15.42
C PHE A 203 3.18 1.06 14.59
N TYR A 204 4.02 0.28 13.91
CA TYR A 204 5.07 0.76 13.02
C TYR A 204 4.91 0.15 11.63
N THR A 205 4.93 0.98 10.59
CA THR A 205 4.76 0.53 9.20
C THR A 205 6.01 0.84 8.37
N PRO A 206 6.15 0.25 7.16
CA PRO A 206 7.33 0.47 6.33
C PRO A 206 7.54 1.93 5.90
N GLU A 207 6.49 2.75 5.86
CA GLU A 207 6.57 4.18 5.52
C GLU A 207 7.20 5.02 6.65
N MET A 208 7.35 4.45 7.86
CA MET A 208 7.95 5.12 9.01
C MET A 208 9.47 4.91 9.11
N ILE A 209 10.07 4.14 8.20
CA ILE A 209 11.49 3.81 8.28
C ILE A 209 12.39 5.05 8.18
N PRO A 210 13.41 5.17 9.03
CA PRO A 210 14.44 6.18 8.86
C PRO A 210 15.19 6.00 7.54
N LYS A 211 15.59 7.11 6.90
CA LYS A 211 16.32 7.07 5.62
C LYS A 211 17.61 6.25 5.68
N ASN A 212 18.31 6.26 6.81
CA ASN A 212 19.55 5.50 7.02
C ASN A 212 19.33 3.98 7.14
N TYR A 213 18.09 3.50 7.23
CA TYR A 213 17.75 2.08 7.23
C TYR A 213 17.27 1.56 5.86
N GLN A 214 17.08 2.43 4.87
CA GLN A 214 16.76 2.03 3.51
C GLN A 214 17.91 1.23 2.88
N GLY A 215 17.60 0.07 2.31
CA GLY A 215 18.56 -0.88 1.74
C GLY A 215 19.30 -1.76 2.75
N ILE A 216 19.17 -1.52 4.06
CA ILE A 216 19.93 -2.27 5.07
C ILE A 216 19.42 -3.70 5.20
N GLY A 217 18.10 -3.91 5.25
CA GLY A 217 17.55 -5.24 5.45
C GLY A 217 17.48 -6.06 4.20
N SER A 218 17.00 -5.45 3.12
CA SER A 218 17.02 -6.04 1.80
C SER A 218 18.44 -6.35 1.32
N GLY A 219 19.45 -5.54 1.69
CA GLY A 219 20.86 -5.76 1.37
C GLY A 219 21.53 -6.91 2.12
N LYS A 220 20.96 -7.39 3.24
CA LYS A 220 21.46 -8.57 3.97
C LYS A 220 21.01 -9.90 3.36
N LEU A 221 20.08 -9.86 2.40
CA LEU A 221 19.57 -11.08 1.77
C LEU A 221 20.65 -11.70 0.88
N PRO A 222 20.76 -13.05 0.83
CA PRO A 222 21.75 -13.73 -0.02
C PRO A 222 21.59 -13.43 -1.51
N LYS A 223 20.39 -13.04 -1.93
CA LYS A 223 20.06 -12.60 -3.28
C LYS A 223 19.28 -11.31 -3.18
N GLU A 224 19.56 -10.39 -4.10
CA GLU A 224 18.83 -9.14 -4.20
C GLU A 224 17.34 -9.41 -4.44
N LEU A 225 16.48 -8.86 -3.58
CA LEU A 225 15.05 -9.06 -3.70
C LEU A 225 14.51 -8.25 -4.89
N PHE A 226 13.67 -8.87 -5.71
CA PHE A 226 13.21 -8.26 -6.95
C PHE A 226 12.15 -7.17 -6.74
N TRP A 227 11.33 -7.24 -5.68
CA TRP A 227 10.14 -6.39 -5.53
C TRP A 227 10.37 -5.18 -4.62
N THR A 228 9.96 -4.00 -5.07
CA THR A 228 10.11 -2.73 -4.34
C THR A 228 9.49 -2.77 -2.95
N THR A 229 8.21 -3.15 -2.87
CA THR A 229 7.49 -3.25 -1.59
C THR A 229 8.14 -4.28 -0.67
N GLY A 230 8.60 -5.41 -1.21
CA GLY A 230 9.31 -6.40 -0.42
C GLY A 230 10.64 -5.87 0.14
N LYS A 231 11.43 -5.12 -0.65
CA LYS A 231 12.67 -4.49 -0.13
C LYS A 231 12.36 -3.58 1.05
N MET A 232 11.35 -2.73 0.88
CA MET A 232 10.90 -1.79 1.92
C MET A 232 10.41 -2.50 3.19
N GLN A 233 9.68 -3.61 3.05
CA GLN A 233 9.27 -4.44 4.21
C GLN A 233 10.47 -5.06 4.93
N PHE A 234 11.49 -5.54 4.22
CA PHE A 234 12.71 -6.07 4.83
C PHE A 234 13.54 -5.00 5.54
N ASP A 235 13.65 -3.81 4.95
CA ASP A 235 14.34 -2.69 5.55
C ASP A 235 13.64 -2.24 6.83
N ALA A 236 12.30 -2.18 6.81
CA ALA A 236 11.48 -1.92 7.99
C ALA A 236 11.66 -2.99 9.06
N LEU A 237 11.62 -4.26 8.68
CA LEU A 237 11.84 -5.37 9.60
C LEU A 237 13.20 -5.28 10.30
N GLU A 238 14.28 -5.05 9.56
CA GLU A 238 15.61 -4.91 10.16
C GLU A 238 15.72 -3.70 11.08
N TRP A 239 15.11 -2.57 10.69
CA TRP A 239 15.04 -1.41 11.57
C TRP A 239 14.36 -1.76 12.90
N LEU A 240 13.19 -2.38 12.83
CA LEU A 240 12.36 -2.69 14.00
C LEU A 240 12.97 -3.73 14.93
N VAL A 241 13.59 -4.79 14.39
CA VAL A 241 14.23 -5.83 15.22
C VAL A 241 15.55 -5.39 15.85
N THR A 242 16.15 -4.30 15.36
CA THR A 242 17.42 -3.77 15.90
C THR A 242 17.23 -2.64 16.91
N GLN A 243 15.99 -2.21 17.17
CA GLN A 243 15.71 -1.20 18.19
C GLN A 243 15.83 -1.80 19.61
N SER A 244 16.84 -1.37 20.36
CA SER A 244 17.04 -1.77 21.76
C SER A 244 16.31 -0.86 22.76
N GLU A 245 16.22 0.44 22.47
CA GLU A 245 15.60 1.44 23.36
C GLU A 245 14.06 1.40 23.34
N SER A 246 13.47 0.87 22.27
CA SER A 246 12.02 0.73 22.09
C SER A 246 11.75 -0.57 21.34
N PRO A 247 11.91 -1.73 22.01
CA PRO A 247 11.78 -3.01 21.36
C PRO A 247 10.35 -3.22 20.86
N ILE A 248 10.23 -3.82 19.69
CA ILE A 248 8.95 -4.32 19.16
C ILE A 248 8.57 -5.59 19.91
N ASP A 249 7.30 -5.69 20.29
CA ASP A 249 6.76 -6.80 21.08
C ASP A 249 6.25 -7.94 20.18
N GLY A 250 5.89 -7.63 18.94
CA GLY A 250 5.48 -8.61 17.95
C GLY A 250 5.28 -8.01 16.55
N PHE A 251 5.07 -8.89 15.57
CA PHE A 251 4.86 -8.49 14.18
C PHE A 251 3.56 -9.07 13.63
N ILE A 252 2.85 -8.27 12.85
CA ILE A 252 1.71 -8.71 12.05
C ILE A 252 2.05 -8.46 10.59
N HIS A 253 1.90 -9.49 9.76
CA HIS A 253 2.06 -9.39 8.32
C HIS A 253 0.71 -9.60 7.62
N ILE A 254 0.38 -8.71 6.70
CA ILE A 254 -0.87 -8.72 5.95
C ILE A 254 -0.58 -9.03 4.50
N ALA A 255 -1.22 -10.07 3.97
CA ALA A 255 -1.18 -10.39 2.56
C ALA A 255 -2.58 -10.61 2.00
N PRO A 256 -2.85 -10.20 0.75
CA PRO A 256 -4.05 -10.62 0.05
C PRO A 256 -3.84 -12.01 -0.54
N PHE A 257 -4.90 -12.81 -0.60
CA PHE A 257 -4.92 -14.07 -1.32
C PHE A 257 -4.59 -13.86 -2.82
N ALA A 258 -4.04 -14.89 -3.45
CA ALA A 258 -3.55 -14.87 -4.83
C ALA A 258 -2.48 -13.79 -5.13
N CYS A 259 -1.70 -13.38 -4.12
CA CYS A 259 -0.53 -12.52 -4.30
C CYS A 259 0.78 -13.32 -4.36
N GLY A 260 1.28 -13.56 -5.58
CA GLY A 260 2.51 -14.32 -5.80
C GLY A 260 3.76 -13.74 -5.12
N PRO A 261 4.10 -12.45 -5.34
CA PRO A 261 5.26 -11.83 -4.67
C PRO A 261 5.18 -11.93 -3.14
N GLU A 262 3.99 -11.72 -2.59
CA GLU A 262 3.82 -11.68 -1.13
C GLU A 262 3.86 -13.07 -0.49
N ALA A 263 3.50 -14.13 -1.22
CA ALA A 263 3.69 -15.50 -0.75
C ALA A 263 5.17 -15.83 -0.49
N ILE A 264 6.09 -15.25 -1.28
CA ILE A 264 7.53 -15.43 -1.11
C ILE A 264 8.08 -14.48 -0.05
N VAL A 265 7.76 -13.18 -0.18
CA VAL A 265 8.25 -12.15 0.74
C VAL A 265 7.77 -12.41 2.17
N GLY A 266 6.51 -12.80 2.36
CA GLY A 266 5.92 -13.10 3.66
C GLY A 266 6.55 -14.30 4.36
N ASP A 267 6.86 -15.39 3.65
CA ASP A 267 7.61 -16.53 4.21
C ASP A 267 9.01 -16.10 4.65
N MET A 268 9.72 -15.35 3.81
CA MET A 268 11.07 -14.86 4.15
C MET A 268 11.05 -13.92 5.38
N ILE A 269 10.06 -13.02 5.46
CA ILE A 269 9.83 -12.14 6.61
C ILE A 269 9.55 -12.97 7.87
N GLY A 270 8.65 -13.94 7.79
CA GLY A 270 8.29 -14.82 8.91
C GLY A 270 9.51 -15.56 9.47
N ARG A 271 10.34 -16.16 8.60
CA ARG A 271 11.59 -16.82 9.01
C ARG A 271 12.56 -15.86 9.68
N ARG A 272 12.65 -14.62 9.21
CA ARG A 272 13.53 -13.61 9.80
C ARG A 272 13.04 -13.16 11.18
N ILE A 273 11.73 -13.03 11.37
CA ILE A 273 11.11 -12.69 12.66
C ILE A 273 11.28 -13.82 13.67
N GLN A 274 11.10 -15.08 13.24
CA GLN A 274 11.36 -16.26 14.08
C GLN A 274 12.79 -16.28 14.61
N LYS A 275 13.79 -15.94 13.78
CA LYS A 275 15.19 -15.82 14.21
C LYS A 275 15.44 -14.73 15.27
N SER A 276 14.56 -13.73 15.37
CA SER A 276 14.61 -12.72 16.44
C SER A 276 13.82 -13.10 17.69
N ASN A 277 13.25 -14.31 17.75
CA ASN A 277 12.41 -14.78 18.86
C ASN A 277 11.25 -13.83 19.18
N LYS A 278 10.67 -13.19 18.16
CA LYS A 278 9.53 -12.30 18.30
C LYS A 278 8.23 -13.01 17.85
N PRO A 279 7.11 -12.83 18.58
CA PRO A 279 5.79 -13.25 18.13
C PRO A 279 5.47 -12.75 16.72
N PHE A 280 4.87 -13.61 15.91
CA PHE A 280 4.52 -13.31 14.52
C PHE A 280 3.12 -13.82 14.18
N LEU A 281 2.28 -12.93 13.62
CA LEU A 281 0.97 -13.27 13.09
C LEU A 281 0.93 -12.96 11.59
N MET A 282 0.57 -13.94 10.78
CA MET A 282 0.27 -13.73 9.36
C MET A 282 -1.25 -13.76 9.13
N LEU A 283 -1.77 -12.69 8.55
CA LEU A 283 -3.17 -12.53 8.17
C LEU A 283 -3.27 -12.50 6.65
N ASN A 284 -3.97 -13.51 6.11
CA ASN A 284 -4.29 -13.59 4.69
C ASN A 284 -5.76 -13.22 4.49
N TYR A 285 -6.03 -12.24 3.64
CA TYR A 285 -7.38 -11.74 3.36
C TYR A 285 -7.84 -12.13 1.95
N GLU A 286 -9.09 -12.54 1.83
CA GLU A 286 -9.77 -12.93 0.59
C GLU A 286 -11.21 -12.41 0.56
N GLU A 287 -11.92 -12.57 -0.55
CA GLU A 287 -13.28 -12.04 -0.77
C GLU A 287 -14.28 -12.53 0.29
N GLN A 288 -14.07 -13.73 0.83
CA GLN A 288 -14.94 -14.41 1.79
C GLN A 288 -14.44 -14.32 3.24
N SER A 289 -13.37 -13.55 3.50
CA SER A 289 -12.80 -13.43 4.84
C SER A 289 -13.84 -12.90 5.83
N GLY A 290 -14.22 -13.76 6.79
CA GLY A 290 -15.14 -13.40 7.86
C GLY A 290 -14.48 -12.47 8.87
N GLU A 291 -15.07 -11.29 9.07
CA GLU A 291 -14.60 -10.24 9.97
C GLU A 291 -14.31 -10.75 11.39
N ALA A 292 -15.26 -11.49 11.96
CA ALA A 292 -15.14 -12.03 13.32
C ALA A 292 -13.92 -12.95 13.50
N GLY A 293 -13.61 -13.80 12.51
CA GLY A 293 -12.51 -14.75 12.62
C GLY A 293 -11.13 -14.08 12.59
N VAL A 294 -10.99 -12.99 11.84
CA VAL A 294 -9.74 -12.21 11.76
C VAL A 294 -9.55 -11.38 13.03
N ILE A 295 -10.61 -10.72 13.50
CA ILE A 295 -10.56 -9.90 14.73
C ILE A 295 -10.21 -10.76 15.94
N THR A 296 -10.85 -11.92 16.13
CA THR A 296 -10.52 -12.82 17.26
C THR A 296 -9.06 -13.30 17.23
N ARG A 297 -8.48 -13.54 16.04
CA ARG A 297 -7.06 -13.91 15.92
C ARG A 297 -6.14 -12.75 16.29
N LEU A 298 -6.52 -11.53 15.92
CA LEU A 298 -5.78 -10.32 16.27
C LEU A 298 -5.81 -10.06 17.78
N GLU A 299 -7.00 -10.12 18.39
CA GLU A 299 -7.21 -9.99 19.84
C GLU A 299 -6.38 -11.03 20.60
N ALA A 300 -6.54 -12.31 20.24
CA ALA A 300 -5.79 -13.41 20.86
C ALA A 300 -4.26 -13.23 20.73
N PHE A 301 -3.78 -12.70 19.59
CA PHE A 301 -2.37 -12.41 19.40
C PHE A 301 -1.89 -11.29 20.34
N THR A 302 -2.65 -10.20 20.44
CA THR A 302 -2.30 -9.10 21.36
C THR A 302 -2.33 -9.54 22.82
N ASP A 303 -3.31 -10.36 23.22
CA ASP A 303 -3.43 -10.85 24.59
C ASP A 303 -2.31 -11.81 24.97
N LEU A 304 -1.88 -12.67 24.03
CA LEU A 304 -0.74 -13.57 24.24
C LEU A 304 0.55 -12.79 24.52
N ILE A 305 0.78 -11.67 23.82
CA ILE A 305 1.95 -10.82 24.04
C ILE A 305 1.82 -10.08 25.37
N LYS A 306 0.66 -9.50 25.68
CA LYS A 306 0.39 -8.85 26.97
C LYS A 306 0.67 -9.81 28.14
N TYR A 307 0.26 -11.08 28.03
CA TYR A 307 0.52 -12.10 29.05
C TYR A 307 2.02 -12.38 29.24
N GLN A 308 2.80 -12.45 28.15
CA GLN A 308 4.26 -12.62 28.23
C GLN A 308 4.95 -11.47 29.00
N HIS A 309 4.46 -10.23 28.87
CA HIS A 309 4.98 -9.10 29.64
C HIS A 309 4.67 -9.17 31.13
N ILE A 310 3.54 -9.77 31.52
CA ILE A 310 3.14 -9.90 32.94
C ILE A 310 3.89 -11.05 33.63
N ALA A 311 4.26 -12.09 32.88
CA ALA A 311 4.94 -13.27 33.40
C ALA A 311 6.47 -13.12 33.58
N CYS A 312 7.06 -12.02 33.11
CA CYS A 312 8.49 -11.68 33.23
C CYS A 312 8.70 -10.58 34.27
#